data_AF-A0A965U6S8-F1
#
_entry.id   AF-A0A965U6S8-F1
#
_cell.length_a   1.000
_cell.length_b   1.000
_cell.length_c   1.000
_cell.angle_alpha   90.00
_cell.angle_beta   90.00
_cell.angle_gamma   90.00
#
_symmetry.space_group_name_H-M   'P 1'
#
loop_
_entity.id
_entity.type
_entity.pdbx_description
1 polymer ?
#
loop_
_entity_poly.entity_id
_entity_poly.type
_entity_poly.pdbx_seq_one_letter_code
_entity_poly.pdbx_strand_id
1 'polypeptide(L)'
;MTDTIKKSARRIEVNYALVQGFYWSSACTLGGFAAVFLTSRGLNDAQIGLSVALVSVLTILFQVCLSAYADKHSELPLKKTVSALYLTVIVLSAVMSVFSLPAALLILVYVIASALVNSQCGLLNAQLVQYRNAGVPASYGWPRGVGSIFYAVSAYFYGLAV
;
A
#
# COMPACT_ATOMS: atom_id res chain seq x y z
N MET A 1 12.21 -15.89 -30.57
CA MET A 1 11.05 -16.16 -29.68
C MET A 1 11.37 -15.84 -28.20
N THR A 2 12.63 -15.98 -27.77
CA THR A 2 13.15 -15.67 -26.43
C THR A 2 13.18 -14.18 -26.07
N ASP A 3 13.44 -13.27 -27.02
CA ASP A 3 13.52 -11.82 -26.74
C ASP A 3 12.16 -11.15 -26.50
N THR A 4 11.10 -11.62 -27.17
CA THR A 4 9.74 -11.10 -26.97
C THR A 4 9.23 -11.42 -25.56
N ILE A 5 9.57 -12.61 -25.05
CA ILE A 5 9.24 -13.05 -23.68
C ILE A 5 10.01 -12.21 -22.66
N LYS A 6 11.32 -11.98 -22.87
CA LYS A 6 12.14 -11.11 -22.01
C LYS A 6 11.64 -9.66 -21.99
N LYS A 7 11.23 -9.11 -23.14
CA LYS A 7 10.71 -7.74 -23.24
C LYS A 7 9.36 -7.59 -22.51
N SER A 8 8.49 -8.61 -22.60
CA SER A 8 7.23 -8.65 -21.86
C SER A 8 7.45 -8.79 -20.36
N ALA A 9 8.37 -9.67 -19.94
CA ALA A 9 8.77 -9.85 -18.54
C ALA A 9 9.28 -8.55 -17.91
N ARG A 10 10.20 -7.85 -18.60
CA ARG A 10 10.75 -6.57 -18.13
C ARG A 10 9.68 -5.49 -17.98
N ARG A 11 8.69 -5.46 -18.88
CA ARG A 11 7.56 -4.52 -18.78
C ARG A 11 6.70 -4.81 -17.54
N ILE A 12 6.47 -6.08 -17.23
CA ILE A 12 5.74 -6.49 -16.02
C ILE A 12 6.53 -6.12 -14.76
N GLU A 13 7.83 -6.38 -14.73
CA GLU A 13 8.72 -6.01 -13.61
C GLU A 13 8.77 -4.50 -13.38
N VAL A 14 8.88 -3.69 -14.44
CA VAL A 14 8.87 -2.23 -14.34
C VAL A 14 7.54 -1.73 -13.78
N ASN A 15 6.41 -2.25 -14.28
CA ASN A 15 5.10 -1.88 -13.76
C ASN A 15 4.94 -2.31 -12.30
N TYR A 16 5.43 -3.50 -11.93
CA TYR A 16 5.42 -3.97 -10.54
C TYR A 16 6.32 -3.10 -9.64
N ALA A 17 7.50 -2.69 -10.12
CA ALA A 17 8.39 -1.79 -9.40
C ALA A 17 7.76 -0.41 -9.18
N LEU A 18 7.01 0.12 -10.15
CA LEU A 18 6.26 1.36 -10.00
C LEU A 18 5.13 1.23 -8.98
N VAL A 19 4.34 0.15 -9.04
CA VAL A 19 3.29 -0.11 -8.04
C VAL A 19 3.89 -0.27 -6.64
N GLN A 20 5.01 -0.98 -6.52
CA GLN A 20 5.77 -1.11 -5.27
C GLN A 20 6.27 0.25 -4.78
N GLY A 21 6.78 1.10 -5.68
CA GLY A 21 7.22 2.46 -5.38
C GLY A 21 6.10 3.32 -4.81
N PHE A 22 4.96 3.38 -5.51
CA PHE A 22 3.78 4.10 -5.01
C PHE A 22 3.31 3.53 -3.67
N TYR A 23 3.27 2.21 -3.52
CA TYR A 23 2.84 1.56 -2.29
C TYR A 23 3.66 2.01 -1.08
N TRP A 24 4.98 1.99 -1.21
CA TRP A 24 5.87 2.42 -0.14
C TRP A 24 5.83 3.92 0.10
N SER A 25 5.56 4.72 -0.94
CA SER A 25 5.29 6.14 -0.80
C SER A 25 4.03 6.39 0.05
N SER A 26 2.92 5.70 -0.25
CA SER A 26 1.69 5.79 0.55
C SER A 26 1.87 5.28 1.98
N ALA A 27 2.65 4.20 2.18
CA ALA A 27 3.00 3.70 3.50
C ALA A 27 3.87 4.71 4.29
N CYS A 28 4.73 5.47 3.61
CA CYS A 28 5.48 6.56 4.23
C CYS A 28 4.55 7.65 4.76
N THR A 29 3.59 8.11 3.96
CA THR A 29 2.65 9.16 4.35
C THR A 29 1.73 8.70 5.49
N LEU A 30 1.10 7.54 5.33
CA LEU A 30 0.08 7.03 6.26
C LEU A 30 0.66 6.31 7.47
N GLY A 31 1.94 5.94 7.46
CA GLY A 31 2.62 5.31 8.59
C GLY A 31 3.63 6.25 9.24
N GLY A 32 4.59 6.76 8.47
CA GLY A 32 5.68 7.59 8.97
C GLY A 32 5.26 9.00 9.38
N PHE A 33 4.36 9.63 8.63
CA PHE A 33 3.88 11.00 8.89
C PHE A 33 2.47 11.05 9.50
N ALA A 34 1.93 9.90 9.90
CA ALA A 34 0.58 9.80 10.44
C ALA A 34 0.36 10.65 11.69
N ALA A 35 1.30 10.57 12.65
CA ALA A 35 1.21 11.33 13.89
C ALA A 35 1.17 12.82 13.59
N VAL A 36 2.07 13.30 12.75
CA VAL A 36 2.13 14.72 12.35
C VAL A 36 0.84 15.17 11.68
N PHE A 37 0.30 14.39 10.75
CA PHE A 37 -0.94 14.73 10.05
C PHE A 37 -2.16 14.77 10.98
N LEU A 38 -2.25 13.83 11.94
CA LEU A 38 -3.34 13.81 12.90
C LEU A 38 -3.20 14.97 13.92
N THR A 39 -1.99 15.26 14.37
CA THR A 39 -1.71 16.42 15.23
C THR A 39 -2.03 17.73 14.53
N SER A 40 -1.70 17.89 13.24
CA SER A 40 -2.02 19.10 12.47
C SER A 40 -3.54 19.32 12.28
N ARG A 41 -4.35 18.27 12.47
CA ARG A 41 -5.81 18.31 12.44
C ARG A 41 -6.44 18.53 13.82
N GLY A 42 -5.63 18.77 14.86
CA GLY A 42 -6.06 19.08 16.22
C GLY A 42 -6.41 17.86 17.08
N LEU A 43 -5.93 16.66 16.71
CA LEU A 43 -6.11 15.47 17.54
C LEU A 43 -5.11 15.44 18.69
N ASN A 44 -5.55 14.89 19.83
CA ASN A 44 -4.71 14.68 21.00
C ASN A 44 -3.83 13.42 20.81
N ASP A 45 -2.64 13.40 21.41
CA ASP A 45 -1.68 12.29 21.32
C ASP A 45 -2.29 10.94 21.73
N ALA A 46 -3.18 10.94 22.73
CA ALA A 46 -3.93 9.75 23.14
C ALA A 46 -4.84 9.20 22.04
N GLN A 47 -5.48 10.08 21.25
CA GLN A 47 -6.36 9.68 20.13
C GLN A 47 -5.53 9.14 18.96
N ILE A 48 -4.34 9.71 18.73
CA ILE A 48 -3.39 9.22 17.73
C ILE A 48 -2.94 7.81 18.09
N GLY A 49 -2.50 7.60 19.34
CA GLY A 49 -2.10 6.29 19.85
C GLY A 49 -3.22 5.24 19.73
N LEU A 50 -4.44 5.61 20.10
CA LEU A 50 -5.60 4.72 19.93
C LEU A 50 -5.88 4.39 18.46
N SER A 51 -5.75 5.37 17.56
CA SER A 51 -5.93 5.16 16.12
C SER A 51 -4.91 4.16 15.57
N VAL A 52 -3.63 4.28 15.95
CA VAL A 52 -2.58 3.35 15.51
C VAL A 52 -2.81 1.93 16.08
N ALA A 53 -3.29 1.82 17.32
CA ALA A 53 -3.66 0.53 17.89
C ALA A 53 -4.80 -0.13 17.09
N LEU A 54 -5.84 0.63 16.75
CA LEU A 54 -6.96 0.16 15.92
C LEU A 54 -6.51 -0.25 14.52
N VAL A 55 -5.58 0.51 13.91
CA VAL A 55 -4.97 0.16 12.61
C VAL A 55 -4.35 -1.23 12.68
N SER A 56 -3.60 -1.53 13.73
CA SER A 56 -2.95 -2.84 13.88
C SER A 56 -3.97 -3.99 13.94
N VAL A 57 -5.03 -3.84 14.74
CA VAL A 57 -6.09 -4.86 14.87
C VAL A 57 -6.82 -5.06 13.54
N LEU A 58 -7.25 -3.97 12.90
CA LEU A 58 -7.94 -4.03 11.61
C LEU A 58 -7.04 -4.58 10.50
N THR A 59 -5.75 -4.27 10.53
CA THR A 59 -4.77 -4.82 9.59
C THR A 59 -4.74 -6.34 9.66
N ILE A 60 -4.70 -6.92 10.87
CA ILE A 60 -4.70 -8.37 11.05
C ILE A 60 -5.99 -8.97 10.47
N LEU A 61 -7.15 -8.39 10.78
CA LEU A 61 -8.44 -8.85 10.25
C LEU A 61 -8.48 -8.80 8.72
N PHE A 62 -8.07 -7.68 8.12
CA PHE A 62 -8.00 -7.54 6.67
C PHE A 62 -7.00 -8.52 6.05
N GLN A 63 -5.83 -8.73 6.66
CA GLN A 63 -4.84 -9.70 6.19
C GLN A 63 -5.42 -11.12 6.17
N VAL A 64 -6.13 -11.54 7.22
CA VAL A 64 -6.76 -12.87 7.29
C VAL A 64 -7.88 -12.99 6.24
N CYS A 65 -8.77 -12.00 6.16
CA CYS A 65 -9.85 -12.00 5.16
C CYS A 65 -9.32 -12.01 3.72
N LEU A 66 -8.30 -11.20 3.42
CA LEU A 66 -7.68 -11.13 2.10
C LEU A 66 -6.94 -12.42 1.76
N SER A 67 -6.27 -13.04 2.73
CA SER A 67 -5.59 -14.33 2.53
C SER A 67 -6.61 -15.44 2.22
N ALA A 68 -7.69 -15.53 3.02
CA ALA A 68 -8.77 -16.48 2.77
C ALA A 68 -9.47 -16.24 1.41
N TYR A 69 -9.65 -14.97 1.02
CA TYR A 69 -10.20 -14.62 -0.29
C TYR A 69 -9.25 -15.00 -1.44
N ALA A 70 -7.95 -14.78 -1.27
CA ALA A 70 -6.94 -15.16 -2.25
C ALA A 70 -6.86 -16.68 -2.44
N ASP A 71 -6.94 -17.45 -1.34
CA ASP A 71 -6.93 -18.91 -1.39
C ASP A 71 -8.18 -19.47 -2.08
N LYS A 72 -9.35 -18.86 -1.84
CA LYS A 72 -10.62 -19.29 -2.44
C LYS A 72 -10.74 -18.96 -3.93
N HIS A 73 -9.99 -17.96 -4.41
CA HIS A 73 -10.04 -17.49 -5.79
C HIS A 73 -8.66 -17.51 -6.46
N SER A 74 -7.99 -18.67 -6.46
CA SER A 74 -6.69 -18.84 -7.14
C SER A 74 -6.73 -18.56 -8.65
N GLU A 75 -7.94 -18.61 -9.25
CA GLU A 75 -8.21 -18.34 -10.67
C GLU A 75 -8.42 -16.85 -10.99
N LEU A 76 -8.71 -16.01 -9.98
CA LEU A 76 -8.87 -14.58 -10.22
C LEU A 76 -7.49 -13.93 -10.41
N PRO A 77 -7.32 -13.03 -11.40
CA PRO A 77 -6.07 -12.31 -11.55
C PRO A 77 -5.87 -11.41 -10.34
N LEU A 78 -5.02 -11.83 -9.39
CA LEU A 78 -4.64 -11.07 -8.18
C LEU A 78 -4.24 -9.62 -8.51
N LYS A 79 -3.76 -9.40 -9.74
CA LYS A 79 -3.48 -8.08 -10.31
C LYS A 79 -4.68 -7.12 -10.23
N LYS A 80 -5.89 -7.58 -10.55
CA LYS A 80 -7.11 -6.74 -10.51
C LYS A 80 -7.50 -6.42 -9.07
N THR A 81 -7.44 -7.40 -8.16
CA THR A 81 -7.80 -7.22 -6.75
C THR A 81 -6.87 -6.23 -6.05
N VAL A 82 -5.55 -6.36 -6.24
CA VAL A 82 -4.58 -5.41 -5.66
C VAL A 82 -4.71 -4.04 -6.30
N SER A 83 -4.92 -3.93 -7.61
CA SER A 83 -5.12 -2.64 -8.26
C SER A 83 -6.39 -1.93 -7.79
N ALA A 84 -7.47 -2.67 -7.52
CA ALA A 84 -8.71 -2.12 -6.98
C ALA A 84 -8.51 -1.64 -5.53
N LEU A 85 -7.85 -2.45 -4.68
CA LEU A 85 -7.49 -2.05 -3.32
C LEU A 85 -6.59 -0.80 -3.30
N TYR A 86 -5.64 -0.72 -4.24
CA TYR A 86 -4.75 0.43 -4.38
C TYR A 86 -5.52 1.70 -4.77
N LEU A 87 -6.43 1.60 -5.75
CA LEU A 87 -7.32 2.69 -6.13
C LEU A 87 -8.19 3.14 -4.95
N THR A 88 -8.75 2.21 -4.18
CA THR A 88 -9.54 2.53 -3.00
C THR A 88 -8.72 3.31 -1.98
N VAL A 89 -7.47 2.91 -1.71
CA VAL A 89 -6.56 3.67 -0.84
C VAL A 89 -6.33 5.08 -1.36
N ILE A 90 -6.03 5.26 -2.66
CA ILE A 90 -5.82 6.59 -3.25
C ILE A 90 -7.06 7.47 -3.06
N VAL A 91 -8.25 6.92 -3.31
CA VAL A 91 -9.51 7.66 -3.15
C VAL A 91 -9.72 8.05 -1.70
N LEU A 92 -9.53 7.15 -0.73
CA LEU A 92 -9.64 7.48 0.69
C LEU A 92 -8.63 8.57 1.11
N SER A 93 -7.38 8.45 0.69
CA SER A 93 -6.34 9.45 0.99
C SER A 93 -6.63 10.82 0.36
N ALA A 94 -7.19 10.85 -0.87
CA ALA A 94 -7.61 12.08 -1.52
C ALA A 94 -8.80 12.73 -0.79
N VAL A 95 -9.79 11.93 -0.35
CA VAL A 95 -10.93 12.43 0.43
C VAL A 95 -10.46 13.07 1.75
N MET A 96 -9.51 12.44 2.45
CA MET A 96 -8.93 13.02 3.67
C MET A 96 -8.19 14.34 3.41
N SER A 97 -7.56 14.49 2.24
CA SER A 97 -6.78 15.67 1.88
C SER A 97 -7.66 16.85 1.45
N VAL A 98 -8.74 16.58 0.71
CA VAL A 98 -9.61 17.62 0.14
C VAL A 98 -10.69 18.07 1.13
N PHE A 99 -11.21 17.18 1.98
CA PHE A 99 -12.30 17.50 2.88
C PHE A 99 -11.82 17.73 4.33
N SER A 100 -12.31 18.81 4.94
CA SER A 100 -12.19 19.05 6.38
C SER A 100 -13.19 18.18 7.14
N LEU A 101 -12.81 16.92 7.38
CA LEU A 101 -13.63 15.96 8.10
C LEU A 101 -13.62 16.24 9.62
N PRO A 102 -14.75 16.03 10.33
CA PRO A 102 -14.77 16.05 11.79
C PRO A 102 -13.87 14.96 12.37
N ALA A 103 -13.29 15.20 13.55
CA ALA A 103 -12.23 14.38 14.13
C ALA A 103 -12.54 12.86 14.17
N ALA A 104 -13.75 12.48 14.57
CA ALA A 104 -14.16 11.08 14.62
C ALA A 104 -14.17 10.40 13.24
N LEU A 105 -14.64 11.11 12.21
CA LEU A 105 -14.68 10.60 10.84
C LEU A 105 -13.28 10.53 10.23
N LEU A 106 -12.41 11.50 10.57
CA LEU A 106 -11.02 11.50 10.13
C LEU A 106 -10.25 10.29 10.70
N ILE A 107 -10.44 9.97 11.98
CA ILE A 107 -9.88 8.77 12.61
C ILE A 107 -10.36 7.51 11.90
N LEU A 108 -11.67 7.39 11.67
CA LEU A 108 -12.25 6.20 11.06
C LEU A 108 -11.71 5.97 9.64
N VAL A 109 -11.67 7.01 8.82
CA VAL A 109 -11.14 6.93 7.44
C VAL A 109 -9.63 6.65 7.45
N TYR A 110 -8.87 7.29 8.34
CA TYR A 110 -7.43 7.05 8.52
C TYR A 110 -7.15 5.58 8.88
N VAL A 111 -7.91 5.04 9.83
CA VAL A 111 -7.73 3.67 10.31
C VAL A 111 -7.99 2.67 9.19
N ILE A 112 -9.09 2.85 8.44
CA ILE A 112 -9.44 1.99 7.32
C ILE A 112 -8.40 2.08 6.20
N ALA A 113 -7.99 3.28 5.80
CA ALA A 113 -7.00 3.49 4.76
C ALA A 113 -5.65 2.85 5.13
N SER A 114 -5.19 3.07 6.36
CA SER A 114 -3.91 2.53 6.84
C SER A 114 -3.94 1.00 6.97
N ALA A 115 -5.06 0.42 7.42
CA ALA A 115 -5.19 -1.03 7.50
C ALA A 115 -5.26 -1.69 6.11
N LEU A 116 -5.90 -1.04 5.14
CA LEU A 116 -5.91 -1.47 3.74
C LEU A 116 -4.51 -1.41 3.11
N VAL A 117 -3.72 -0.37 3.40
CA VAL A 117 -2.32 -0.29 2.92
C VAL A 117 -1.49 -1.40 3.54
N ASN A 118 -1.53 -1.58 4.86
CA ASN A 118 -0.69 -2.59 5.51
C ASN A 118 -1.04 -4.03 5.08
N SER A 119 -2.31 -4.31 4.80
CA SER A 119 -2.72 -5.63 4.31
C SER A 119 -2.23 -5.94 2.88
N GLN A 120 -2.03 -4.93 2.03
CA GLN A 120 -1.55 -5.12 0.65
C GLN A 120 -0.10 -5.62 0.54
N CYS A 121 0.73 -5.47 1.58
CA CYS A 121 2.12 -5.93 1.58
C CYS A 121 2.24 -7.43 1.25
N GLY A 122 1.36 -8.24 1.85
CA GLY A 122 1.31 -9.68 1.61
C GLY A 122 0.87 -10.03 0.19
N LEU A 123 -0.14 -9.33 -0.34
CA LEU A 123 -0.66 -9.58 -1.69
C LEU A 123 0.34 -9.19 -2.78
N LEU A 124 1.05 -8.07 -2.65
CA LEU A 124 2.10 -7.66 -3.60
C LEU A 124 3.19 -8.73 -3.68
N ASN A 125 3.59 -9.28 -2.53
CA ASN A 125 4.56 -10.37 -2.50
C ASN A 125 4.03 -11.65 -3.16
N ALA A 126 2.76 -12.01 -2.91
CA ALA A 126 2.12 -13.18 -3.50
C ALA A 126 1.99 -13.06 -5.04
N GLN A 127 1.69 -11.86 -5.56
CA GLN A 127 1.65 -11.61 -7.00
C GLN A 127 2.99 -11.92 -7.68
N LEU A 128 4.11 -11.57 -7.05
CA LEU A 128 5.41 -11.84 -7.63
C LEU A 128 5.73 -13.34 -7.67
N VAL A 129 5.33 -14.09 -6.64
CA VAL A 129 5.44 -15.56 -6.64
C VAL A 129 4.59 -16.16 -7.76
N GLN A 130 3.39 -15.64 -8.02
CA GLN A 130 2.58 -16.09 -9.15
C GLN A 130 3.22 -15.80 -10.51
N TYR A 131 3.80 -14.61 -10.72
CA TYR A 131 4.52 -14.31 -11.96
C TYR A 131 5.71 -15.26 -12.18
N ARG A 132 6.41 -15.65 -11.10
CA ARG A 132 7.48 -16.66 -11.15
C ARG A 132 6.95 -18.05 -11.51
N ASN A 133 5.85 -18.49 -10.89
CA ASN A 133 5.23 -19.79 -11.17
C ASN A 133 4.69 -19.86 -12.61
N ALA A 134 4.30 -18.74 -13.20
CA ALA A 134 3.90 -18.63 -14.61
C ALA A 134 5.09 -18.65 -15.60
N GLY A 135 6.32 -18.88 -15.13
CA GLY A 135 7.51 -18.99 -15.97
C GLY A 135 8.12 -17.64 -16.40
N VAL A 136 7.67 -16.52 -15.81
CA VAL A 136 8.31 -15.21 -16.04
C VAL A 136 9.56 -15.12 -15.15
N PRO A 137 10.77 -14.93 -15.71
CA PRO A 137 11.99 -14.79 -14.94
C PRO A 137 12.06 -13.40 -14.28
N ALA A 138 11.14 -13.15 -13.34
CA ALA A 138 11.00 -11.90 -12.63
C ALA A 138 11.96 -11.85 -11.41
N SER A 139 12.82 -10.84 -11.41
CA SER A 139 13.76 -10.49 -10.34
C SER A 139 13.03 -9.86 -9.15
N TYR A 140 13.23 -10.41 -7.95
CA TYR A 140 12.60 -9.90 -6.72
C TYR A 140 13.30 -8.65 -6.15
N GLY A 141 14.63 -8.59 -6.30
CA GLY A 141 15.46 -7.59 -5.64
C GLY A 141 15.34 -6.18 -6.21
N TRP A 142 15.30 -6.05 -7.54
CA TRP A 142 15.25 -4.73 -8.18
C TRP A 142 13.95 -3.96 -7.89
N PRO A 143 12.74 -4.54 -8.05
CA PRO A 143 11.49 -3.84 -7.71
C PRO A 143 11.39 -3.44 -6.23
N ARG A 144 11.94 -4.26 -5.32
CA ARG A 144 12.03 -3.94 -3.89
C ARG A 144 12.90 -2.71 -3.63
N GLY A 145 14.05 -2.62 -4.30
CA GLY A 145 14.95 -1.46 -4.19
C GLY A 145 14.31 -0.16 -4.67
N VAL A 146 13.51 -0.20 -5.74
CA VAL A 146 12.74 0.96 -6.21
C VAL A 146 11.74 1.43 -5.15
N GLY A 147 11.10 0.50 -4.42
CA GLY A 147 10.26 0.82 -3.26
C GLY A 147 10.97 1.67 -2.21
N SER A 148 12.20 1.31 -1.85
CA SER A 148 13.01 2.08 -0.88
C SER A 148 13.39 3.47 -1.40
N ILE A 149 13.72 3.61 -2.69
CA ILE A 149 14.02 4.92 -3.29
C ILE A 149 12.79 5.82 -3.23
N PHE A 150 11.62 5.30 -3.60
CA PHE A 150 10.37 6.06 -3.51
C PHE A 150 10.02 6.45 -2.08
N TYR A 151 10.24 5.55 -1.11
CA TYR A 151 10.06 5.86 0.30
C TYR A 151 10.98 7.00 0.75
N ALA A 152 12.27 6.94 0.43
CA ALA A 152 13.24 7.96 0.81
C ALA A 152 12.92 9.33 0.20
N VAL A 153 12.57 9.37 -1.09
CA VAL A 153 12.18 10.61 -1.79
C VAL A 153 10.90 11.18 -1.17
N SER A 154 9.89 10.34 -0.92
CA SER A 154 8.64 10.77 -0.30
C SER A 154 8.88 11.32 1.10
N ALA A 155 9.66 10.61 1.93
CA ALA A 155 10.01 11.03 3.27
C ALA A 155 10.74 12.38 3.29
N TYR A 156 11.64 12.62 2.34
CA TYR A 156 12.33 13.89 2.21
C TYR A 156 11.35 15.04 1.91
N PHE A 157 10.44 14.89 0.95
CA PHE A 157 9.46 15.93 0.62
C PHE A 157 8.44 16.16 1.75
N TYR A 158 7.93 15.09 2.37
CA TYR A 158 7.02 15.22 3.51
C TYR A 158 7.72 15.83 4.72
N GLY A 159 8.98 15.50 4.96
CA GLY A 159 9.78 16.10 6.03
C GLY A 159 10.06 17.59 5.82
N LEU A 160 10.08 18.07 4.57
CA LEU A 160 10.17 19.50 4.26
C LEU A 160 8.83 20.24 4.38
N ALA A 161 7.71 19.51 4.27
CA ALA A 161 6.36 20.09 4.28
C ALA A 161 5.73 20.17 5.69
N VAL A 162 6.40 19.60 6.69
CA VAL A 162 6.03 19.59 8.11
C VAL A 162 6.83 20.64 8.86
#